data_AF-A0A7V5UJS4-F1
#
_entry.id   AF-A0A7V5UJS4-F1
#
_cell.length_a   1.000
_cell.length_b   1.000
_cell.length_c   1.000
_cell.angle_alpha   90.00
_cell.angle_beta   90.00
_cell.angle_gamma   90.00
#
_symmetry.space_group_name_H-M   'P 1'
#
loop_
_entity.id
_entity.type
_entity.pdbx_description
1 polymer ?
#
loop_
_entity_poly.entity_id
_entity_poly.type
_entity_poly.pdbx_seq_one_letter_code
_entity_poly.pdbx_strand_id
1 'polypeptide(L)'
;LVAMVYLALQSLHDRQPEIYRLLQDVAEHELEQWERIDELAPGDEPENDEVSDIPSLPETTPTRLFWTIEWNRSGLDILPRLQVPRKRGNGWVKGTLLLLHDFLECRDLPHPVDRALKDIVSIEAVGRPYMDSVQALMILADHDLVEMDGEPVEILVHGFTPCIHREGDRFCVSIGPEREVWRQGRVRETPTGYVISELNSQRLHVIPVSHSWKRFAWELVASRPFPRGVLKHVLAQLVPHSERIGIRLPEEMGAPLVDSPADLHLVLRSSPRSELECALRVRDAKGRFFAPTEGPAVFLDTLEGKKIQRARDIRRENREAFQARYRLHLDRASEIAPWTWRLPTIDDALELLQRAEELAAEGLFSVVWDPSTTHPMRVVGPIEPKNLVVRVKRKRDWFGLEGSCRAPAGEIPVEQLLEGVDGHRHGRYTEIRPGEFAEIAHEFASQLRRLRDTVHGKPGELEIGETAALALRDLAEQQKVSVTSDRHWQACLQRLSTAEALDPVPPEGLLAELRDYQVEGYRWLRRLSEWGVGACLADDMGLGKTVQMLAVLLDRASRGPALVIAPTSVGFNWLREA
;
A
#
# COMPACT_ATOMS: atom_id res chain seq x y z
N LEU A 1 21.50 -41.45 -15.51
CA LEU A 1 21.96 -40.08 -15.13
C LEU A 1 21.93 -39.16 -16.33
N VAL A 2 22.88 -39.21 -17.28
CA VAL A 2 22.84 -38.36 -18.49
C VAL A 2 21.49 -38.46 -19.21
N ALA A 3 20.99 -39.68 -19.47
CA ALA A 3 19.65 -39.87 -20.04
C ALA A 3 18.47 -39.39 -19.17
N MET A 4 18.62 -39.31 -17.83
CA MET A 4 17.55 -38.78 -16.95
C MET A 4 17.60 -37.26 -16.86
N VAL A 5 18.79 -36.67 -16.77
CA VAL A 5 18.98 -35.22 -16.87
C VAL A 5 18.56 -34.74 -18.26
N TYR A 6 18.90 -35.47 -19.31
CA TYR A 6 18.44 -35.20 -20.68
C TYR A 6 16.92 -35.38 -20.82
N LEU A 7 16.30 -36.43 -20.27
CA LEU A 7 14.82 -36.58 -20.29
C LEU A 7 14.09 -35.56 -19.41
N ALA A 8 14.67 -35.12 -18.29
CA ALA A 8 14.09 -34.10 -17.43
C ALA A 8 14.23 -32.68 -18.04
N LEU A 9 15.36 -32.39 -18.68
CA LEU A 9 15.59 -31.16 -19.43
C LEU A 9 14.82 -31.14 -20.76
N GLN A 10 14.69 -32.26 -21.48
CA GLN A 10 13.75 -32.40 -22.60
C GLN A 10 12.30 -32.27 -22.13
N SER A 11 11.94 -32.84 -20.97
CA SER A 11 10.62 -32.62 -20.35
C SER A 11 10.39 -31.16 -19.91
N LEU A 12 11.41 -30.30 -19.90
CA LEU A 12 11.33 -28.86 -19.69
C LEU A 12 11.39 -28.07 -21.02
N HIS A 13 11.93 -28.66 -22.09
CA HIS A 13 12.03 -28.07 -23.43
C HIS A 13 10.79 -28.36 -24.29
N ASP A 14 10.32 -29.61 -24.28
CA ASP A 14 9.24 -30.12 -25.15
C ASP A 14 7.83 -29.83 -24.59
N ARG A 15 7.71 -29.39 -23.33
CA ARG A 15 6.40 -29.27 -22.65
C ARG A 15 5.71 -27.92 -22.70
N GLN A 16 6.37 -26.83 -23.09
CA GLN A 16 5.72 -25.50 -23.12
C GLN A 16 6.03 -24.61 -24.36
N PRO A 17 5.86 -25.08 -25.60
CA PRO A 17 5.48 -24.20 -26.70
C PRO A 17 4.04 -23.68 -26.53
N GLU A 18 3.19 -24.46 -25.87
CA GLU A 18 1.74 -24.24 -25.79
C GLU A 18 1.34 -23.22 -24.72
N ILE A 19 2.10 -23.06 -23.62
CA ILE A 19 1.84 -21.99 -22.64
C ILE A 19 2.17 -20.60 -23.20
N TYR A 20 3.07 -20.49 -24.18
CA TYR A 20 3.28 -19.24 -24.91
C TYR A 20 2.07 -18.87 -25.80
N ARG A 21 1.24 -19.85 -26.21
CA ARG A 21 -0.05 -19.61 -26.89
C ARG A 21 -1.22 -19.47 -25.93
N LEU A 22 -1.28 -20.26 -24.85
CA LEU A 22 -2.32 -20.10 -23.82
C LEU A 22 -2.27 -18.70 -23.19
N LEU A 23 -1.08 -18.11 -23.04
CA LEU A 23 -0.91 -16.72 -22.59
C LEU A 23 -1.13 -15.66 -23.69
N GLN A 24 -1.42 -16.07 -24.94
CA GLN A 24 -2.00 -15.20 -25.96
C GLN A 24 -3.53 -15.34 -26.02
N ASP A 25 -4.08 -16.55 -25.87
CA ASP A 25 -5.54 -16.78 -25.93
C ASP A 25 -6.27 -16.31 -24.64
N VAL A 26 -5.59 -16.35 -23.48
CA VAL A 26 -6.09 -15.73 -22.23
C VAL A 26 -6.04 -14.18 -22.30
N ALA A 27 -5.47 -13.59 -23.35
CA ALA A 27 -5.46 -12.14 -23.55
C ALA A 27 -6.64 -11.60 -24.38
N GLU A 28 -7.62 -12.43 -24.78
CA GLU A 28 -8.78 -11.99 -25.57
C GLU A 28 -10.18 -12.33 -25.00
N HIS A 29 -10.31 -12.99 -23.83
CA HIS A 29 -11.62 -13.43 -23.30
C HIS A 29 -11.84 -13.24 -21.79
N GLU A 30 -11.72 -12.00 -21.29
CA GLU A 30 -12.44 -11.54 -20.08
C GLU A 30 -12.95 -10.10 -20.25
N LEU A 31 -13.97 -9.94 -21.09
CA LEU A 31 -14.65 -8.66 -21.31
C LEU A 31 -16.17 -8.85 -21.40
N GLU A 32 -16.78 -9.53 -20.42
CA GLU A 32 -18.24 -9.50 -20.17
C GLU A 32 -18.60 -10.17 -18.82
N GLN A 33 -18.62 -9.39 -17.73
CA GLN A 33 -19.61 -9.48 -16.63
C GLN A 33 -19.29 -8.49 -15.49
N TRP A 34 -19.52 -7.21 -15.76
CA TRP A 34 -19.74 -6.19 -14.74
C TRP A 34 -21.05 -5.49 -15.07
N GLU A 35 -22.12 -5.78 -14.33
CA GLU A 35 -23.25 -4.85 -14.09
C GLU A 35 -24.27 -5.46 -13.11
N ARG A 36 -24.20 -5.06 -11.82
CA ARG A 36 -25.25 -4.22 -11.20
C ARG A 36 -24.91 -3.85 -9.76
N ILE A 37 -25.20 -2.60 -9.42
CA ILE A 37 -24.94 -1.92 -8.15
C ILE A 37 -26.30 -1.60 -7.47
N ASP A 38 -26.30 -1.65 -6.13
CA ASP A 38 -27.21 -1.09 -5.10
C ASP A 38 -28.75 -1.08 -5.25
N GLU A 39 -29.45 -1.36 -4.14
CA GLU A 39 -30.41 -0.42 -3.52
C GLU A 39 -30.77 -0.78 -2.04
N LEU A 40 -31.38 0.18 -1.32
CA LEU A 40 -31.51 0.34 0.16
C LEU A 40 -32.97 0.19 0.67
N ALA A 41 -33.35 -0.06 1.94
CA ALA A 41 -32.76 -0.44 3.25
C ALA A 41 -33.96 -0.95 4.14
N PRO A 42 -34.21 -0.57 5.42
CA PRO A 42 -33.42 -0.52 6.68
C PRO A 42 -34.00 -1.43 7.82
N GLY A 43 -33.42 -1.39 9.03
CA GLY A 43 -33.92 -2.02 10.28
C GLY A 43 -32.88 -2.93 10.96
N ASP A 44 -32.67 -2.95 12.28
CA ASP A 44 -33.36 -2.29 13.41
C ASP A 44 -32.36 -1.75 14.46
N GLU A 45 -32.84 -0.88 15.37
CA GLU A 45 -32.07 -0.38 16.53
C GLU A 45 -31.91 -1.49 17.60
N PRO A 46 -30.74 -1.60 18.28
CA PRO A 46 -30.65 -2.37 19.52
C PRO A 46 -31.18 -1.57 20.70
N GLU A 47 -32.03 -2.21 21.52
CA GLU A 47 -32.67 -1.60 22.69
C GLU A 47 -31.66 -1.18 23.79
N ASN A 48 -32.07 -0.20 24.61
CA ASN A 48 -31.33 0.17 25.82
C ASN A 48 -31.36 -0.96 26.84
N ASP A 49 -30.21 -1.58 27.10
CA ASP A 49 -29.99 -2.37 28.32
C ASP A 49 -29.04 -1.66 29.29
N GLU A 50 -29.32 -1.88 30.58
CA GLU A 50 -28.94 -1.06 31.73
C GLU A 50 -27.43 -0.80 31.91
N VAL A 51 -27.10 0.45 32.27
CA VAL A 51 -25.77 0.83 32.78
C VAL A 51 -25.51 0.11 34.10
N SER A 52 -24.67 -0.93 34.06
CA SER A 52 -24.11 -1.57 35.25
C SER A 52 -22.59 -1.74 35.14
N ASP A 53 -21.90 -1.30 36.19
CA ASP A 53 -20.48 -1.49 36.53
C ASP A 53 -19.49 -1.72 35.36
N ILE A 54 -18.81 -0.63 34.94
CA ILE A 54 -17.56 -0.74 34.17
C ILE A 54 -16.50 -1.42 35.05
N PRO A 55 -16.05 -2.65 34.75
CA PRO A 55 -14.94 -3.25 35.47
C PRO A 55 -13.66 -2.54 35.04
N SER A 56 -12.80 -2.20 35.99
CA SER A 56 -11.43 -1.79 35.68
C SER A 56 -10.77 -2.81 34.75
N LEU A 57 -10.19 -2.34 33.64
CA LEU A 57 -9.49 -3.18 32.66
C LEU A 57 -8.59 -4.18 33.41
N PRO A 58 -8.78 -5.50 33.24
CA PRO A 58 -7.92 -6.48 33.89
C PRO A 58 -6.49 -6.27 33.38
N GLU A 59 -5.52 -6.25 34.30
CA GLU A 59 -4.10 -6.22 33.94
C GLU A 59 -3.83 -7.34 32.93
N THR A 60 -3.50 -6.97 31.70
CA THR A 60 -3.26 -7.92 30.61
C THR A 60 -2.03 -8.74 30.95
N THR A 61 -2.27 -9.93 31.49
CA THR A 61 -1.21 -10.86 31.86
C THR A 61 -0.43 -11.19 30.58
N PRO A 62 0.89 -10.89 30.49
CA PRO A 62 1.60 -10.94 29.22
C PRO A 62 1.59 -12.36 28.66
N THR A 63 0.89 -12.56 27.55
CA THR A 63 0.86 -13.81 26.80
C THR A 63 1.95 -13.82 25.73
N ARG A 64 2.34 -15.01 25.28
CA ARG A 64 3.18 -15.17 24.07
C ARG A 64 2.76 -16.41 23.29
N LEU A 65 3.02 -16.40 21.99
CA LEU A 65 3.01 -17.61 21.19
C LEU A 65 4.38 -18.30 21.23
N PHE A 66 4.34 -19.61 21.04
CA PHE A 66 5.48 -20.50 21.01
C PHE A 66 5.15 -21.64 20.05
N TRP A 67 5.99 -21.89 19.06
CA TRP A 67 5.64 -22.72 17.91
C TRP A 67 6.13 -24.16 18.09
N THR A 68 5.24 -25.12 17.88
CA THR A 68 5.54 -26.56 17.95
C THR A 68 5.49 -27.16 16.56
N ILE A 69 6.49 -27.99 16.25
CA ILE A 69 6.62 -28.73 14.99
C ILE A 69 6.50 -30.22 15.30
N GLU A 70 5.47 -30.86 14.77
CA GLU A 70 5.13 -32.25 15.09
C GLU A 70 4.95 -33.08 13.78
N TRP A 71 5.66 -34.20 13.66
CA TRP A 71 5.53 -35.11 12.51
C TRP A 71 4.30 -36.02 12.68
N ASN A 72 3.31 -35.89 11.79
CA ASN A 72 2.08 -36.68 11.84
C ASN A 72 1.95 -37.63 10.62
N ARG A 73 0.83 -38.36 10.52
CA ARG A 73 0.58 -39.28 9.39
C ARG A 73 0.30 -38.58 8.05
N SER A 74 -0.09 -37.31 8.11
CA SER A 74 -0.48 -36.46 6.98
C SER A 74 0.67 -35.60 6.43
N GLY A 75 1.75 -35.40 7.20
CA GLY A 75 2.86 -34.50 6.89
C GLY A 75 3.54 -33.95 8.14
N LEU A 76 3.73 -32.63 8.14
CA LEU A 76 4.39 -31.86 9.20
C LEU A 76 3.41 -30.78 9.68
N ASP A 77 3.00 -30.85 10.96
CA ASP A 77 2.18 -29.81 11.56
C ASP A 77 3.08 -28.75 12.17
N ILE A 78 2.72 -27.48 11.96
CA ILE A 78 3.37 -26.30 12.56
C ILE A 78 2.26 -25.51 13.23
N LEU A 79 2.23 -25.51 14.56
CA LEU A 79 1.10 -25.00 15.34
C LEU A 79 1.56 -24.08 16.47
N PRO A 80 0.86 -22.97 16.74
CA PRO A 80 1.15 -22.12 17.88
C PRO A 80 0.63 -22.74 19.19
N ARG A 81 1.38 -22.54 20.28
CA ARG A 81 0.96 -22.78 21.66
C ARG A 81 0.90 -21.43 22.39
N LEU A 82 -0.25 -21.10 22.97
CA LEU A 82 -0.42 -19.89 23.78
C LEU A 82 0.13 -20.14 25.19
N GLN A 83 1.21 -19.44 25.55
CA GLN A 83 1.86 -19.53 26.86
C GLN A 83 1.51 -18.32 27.74
N VAL A 84 1.27 -18.60 29.03
CA VAL A 84 1.15 -17.60 30.11
C VAL A 84 2.30 -17.73 31.10
N PRO A 85 2.69 -16.65 31.80
CA PRO A 85 3.70 -16.70 32.85
C PRO A 85 3.25 -17.59 34.01
N ARG A 86 4.20 -18.22 34.70
CA ARG A 86 3.91 -19.00 35.90
C ARG A 86 3.50 -18.08 37.05
N LYS A 87 2.45 -18.48 37.79
CA LYS A 87 1.97 -17.74 38.98
C LYS A 87 3.01 -17.61 40.11
N ARG A 88 4.11 -18.38 40.07
CA ARG A 88 5.27 -18.28 40.98
C ARG A 88 6.55 -18.69 40.25
N GLY A 89 7.62 -17.90 40.41
CA GLY A 89 8.94 -18.11 39.81
C GLY A 89 9.07 -17.62 38.37
N ASN A 90 10.31 -17.44 37.89
CA ASN A 90 10.58 -17.04 36.51
C ASN A 90 10.30 -18.21 35.56
N GLY A 91 9.50 -17.97 34.52
CA GLY A 91 9.26 -18.94 33.44
C GLY A 91 7.80 -19.02 33.01
N TRP A 92 7.56 -19.82 31.97
CA TRP A 92 6.27 -19.96 31.30
C TRP A 92 5.64 -21.34 31.59
N VAL A 93 4.31 -21.45 31.44
CA VAL A 93 3.66 -22.77 31.36
C VAL A 93 3.82 -23.34 29.94
N LYS A 94 3.67 -24.66 29.77
CA LYS A 94 3.81 -25.33 28.45
C LYS A 94 2.92 -24.72 27.35
N GLY A 95 1.77 -24.18 27.76
CA GLY A 95 0.83 -23.49 26.90
C GLY A 95 -0.20 -24.41 26.26
N THR A 96 -1.35 -23.83 25.93
CA THR A 96 -2.45 -24.52 25.24
C THR A 96 -2.19 -24.50 23.74
N LEU A 97 -2.34 -25.65 23.07
CA LEU A 97 -2.26 -25.71 21.61
C LEU A 97 -3.42 -24.93 21.01
N LEU A 98 -3.12 -24.08 20.03
CA LEU A 98 -4.08 -23.22 19.34
C LEU A 98 -4.23 -23.73 17.90
N LEU A 99 -5.45 -23.96 17.43
CA LEU A 99 -5.67 -24.40 16.05
C LEU A 99 -5.50 -23.22 15.10
N LEU A 100 -5.18 -23.48 13.83
CA LEU A 100 -4.99 -22.41 12.83
C LEU A 100 -6.23 -21.52 12.64
N HIS A 101 -7.44 -22.05 12.87
CA HIS A 101 -8.67 -21.25 12.89
C HIS A 101 -8.66 -20.23 14.03
N ASP A 102 -8.43 -20.68 15.27
CA ASP A 102 -8.39 -19.81 16.45
C ASP A 102 -7.22 -18.80 16.38
N PHE A 103 -6.12 -19.18 15.74
CA PHE A 103 -4.98 -18.31 15.45
C PHE A 103 -5.32 -17.21 14.44
N LEU A 104 -6.14 -17.49 13.42
CA LEU A 104 -6.64 -16.46 12.50
C LEU A 104 -7.53 -15.43 13.22
N GLU A 105 -8.27 -15.83 14.25
CA GLU A 105 -9.09 -14.91 15.07
C GLU A 105 -8.27 -14.06 16.06
N CYS A 106 -7.00 -14.40 16.31
CA CYS A 106 -6.13 -13.63 17.21
C CYS A 106 -5.85 -12.23 16.64
N ARG A 107 -6.36 -11.19 17.31
CA ARG A 107 -6.18 -9.78 16.92
C ARG A 107 -4.86 -9.18 17.41
N ASP A 108 -4.41 -9.55 18.60
CA ASP A 108 -3.17 -9.06 19.20
C ASP A 108 -2.07 -10.11 19.06
N LEU A 109 -1.12 -9.83 18.17
CA LEU A 109 0.03 -10.68 17.87
C LEU A 109 1.32 -9.87 18.09
N PRO A 110 1.91 -9.92 19.31
CA PRO A 110 2.97 -9.01 19.70
C PRO A 110 4.26 -9.27 18.93
N HIS A 111 4.55 -10.52 18.54
CA HIS A 111 5.78 -10.84 17.84
C HIS A 111 5.67 -10.69 16.31
N PRO A 112 6.68 -10.11 15.62
CA PRO A 112 6.72 -9.98 14.15
C PRO A 112 6.45 -11.29 13.39
N VAL A 113 7.08 -12.37 13.83
CA VAL A 113 6.95 -13.72 13.24
C VAL A 113 5.52 -14.24 13.31
N ASP A 114 4.79 -13.96 14.38
CA ASP A 114 3.41 -14.43 14.51
C ASP A 114 2.50 -13.77 13.47
N ARG A 115 2.69 -12.47 13.18
CA ARG A 115 1.97 -11.78 12.10
C ARG A 115 2.35 -12.31 10.72
N ALA A 116 3.64 -12.46 10.43
CA ALA A 116 4.09 -13.03 9.16
C ALA A 116 3.60 -14.48 8.94
N LEU A 117 3.48 -15.29 10.00
CA LEU A 117 2.90 -16.63 9.94
C LEU A 117 1.39 -16.59 9.72
N LYS A 118 0.69 -15.58 10.22
CA LYS A 118 -0.75 -15.39 9.96
C LYS A 118 -1.02 -15.06 8.50
N ASP A 119 -0.21 -14.22 7.87
CA ASP A 119 -0.34 -13.81 6.45
C ASP A 119 -0.29 -15.00 5.47
N ILE A 120 0.46 -16.07 5.79
CA ILE A 120 0.64 -17.23 4.91
C ILE A 120 -0.41 -18.35 5.13
N VAL A 121 -1.34 -18.18 6.07
CA VAL A 121 -2.44 -19.14 6.26
C VAL A 121 -3.49 -18.89 5.18
N SER A 122 -3.59 -19.81 4.22
CA SER A 122 -4.66 -19.79 3.20
C SER A 122 -5.87 -20.61 3.66
N ILE A 123 -7.05 -20.29 3.14
CA ILE A 123 -8.27 -21.08 3.37
C ILE A 123 -8.49 -21.95 2.13
N GLU A 124 -8.40 -23.27 2.28
CA GLU A 124 -8.69 -24.20 1.19
C GLU A 124 -10.17 -24.16 0.79
N ALA A 125 -10.51 -24.67 -0.41
CA ALA A 125 -11.89 -24.74 -0.93
C ALA A 125 -12.88 -25.50 -0.01
N VAL A 126 -12.40 -26.25 0.98
CA VAL A 126 -13.20 -26.97 1.99
C VAL A 126 -13.34 -26.16 3.30
N GLY A 127 -12.99 -24.88 3.29
CA GLY A 127 -13.07 -23.97 4.45
C GLY A 127 -12.04 -24.26 5.55
N ARG A 128 -11.01 -25.07 5.28
CA ARG A 128 -9.97 -25.42 6.26
C ARG A 128 -8.77 -24.50 6.11
N PRO A 129 -8.24 -23.91 7.19
CA PRO A 129 -6.99 -23.17 7.15
C PRO A 129 -5.80 -24.13 6.90
N TYR A 130 -4.94 -23.75 5.97
CA TYR A 130 -3.72 -24.44 5.58
C TYR A 130 -2.54 -23.48 5.64
N MET A 131 -1.40 -23.95 6.17
CA MET A 131 -0.15 -23.21 6.23
C MET A 131 0.92 -24.02 5.48
N ASP A 132 1.55 -23.43 4.46
CA ASP A 132 2.64 -24.10 3.73
C ASP A 132 3.87 -24.22 4.65
N SER A 133 4.31 -25.46 4.88
CA SER A 133 5.37 -25.73 5.85
C SER A 133 6.73 -25.15 5.47
N VAL A 134 7.02 -24.94 4.18
CA VAL A 134 8.30 -24.35 3.74
C VAL A 134 8.28 -22.85 4.00
N GLN A 135 7.20 -22.16 3.64
CA GLN A 135 7.03 -20.73 3.96
C GLN A 135 7.06 -20.48 5.48
N ALA A 136 6.36 -21.31 6.26
CA ALA A 136 6.32 -21.19 7.71
C ALA A 136 7.71 -21.38 8.36
N LEU A 137 8.46 -22.40 7.93
CA LEU A 137 9.80 -22.64 8.47
C LEU A 137 10.82 -21.60 8.00
N MET A 138 10.64 -20.99 6.81
CA MET A 138 11.45 -19.85 6.39
C MET A 138 11.23 -18.64 7.32
N ILE A 139 10.02 -18.39 7.79
CA ILE A 139 9.74 -17.32 8.77
C ILE A 139 10.30 -17.69 10.16
N LEU A 140 10.16 -18.95 10.58
CA LEU A 140 10.64 -19.45 11.88
C LEU A 140 12.16 -19.66 11.97
N ALA A 141 12.91 -19.48 10.87
CA ALA A 141 14.28 -19.96 10.73
C ALA A 141 15.26 -19.50 11.83
N ASP A 142 15.12 -18.25 12.28
CA ASP A 142 15.92 -17.63 13.35
C ASP A 142 15.02 -17.24 14.56
N HIS A 143 13.95 -18.00 14.84
CA HIS A 143 13.01 -17.72 15.93
C HIS A 143 13.30 -18.53 17.19
N ASP A 144 13.63 -17.88 18.31
CA ASP A 144 14.00 -18.55 19.57
C ASP A 144 12.87 -19.36 20.24
N LEU A 145 11.62 -19.22 19.80
CA LEU A 145 10.43 -19.83 20.41
C LEU A 145 9.82 -20.90 19.50
N VAL A 146 10.67 -21.81 18.99
CA VAL A 146 10.27 -22.96 18.18
C VAL A 146 10.83 -24.28 18.74
N GLU A 147 10.01 -25.32 18.83
CA GLU A 147 10.41 -26.69 19.20
C GLU A 147 9.99 -27.71 18.13
N MET A 148 10.74 -28.80 18.00
CA MET A 148 10.34 -30.02 17.29
C MET A 148 10.29 -31.18 18.28
N ASP A 149 9.17 -31.91 18.30
CA ASP A 149 8.93 -33.05 19.20
C ASP A 149 9.21 -32.78 20.70
N GLY A 150 9.18 -31.50 21.13
CA GLY A 150 9.38 -31.06 22.52
C GLY A 150 10.79 -30.57 22.89
N GLU A 151 11.69 -30.40 21.93
CA GLU A 151 13.04 -29.83 22.12
C GLU A 151 13.31 -28.69 21.13
N PRO A 152 14.18 -27.70 21.46
CA PRO A 152 14.55 -26.62 20.53
C PRO A 152 15.15 -27.15 19.23
N VAL A 153 14.76 -26.57 18.09
CA VAL A 153 15.11 -27.06 16.75
C VAL A 153 15.85 -26.01 15.92
N GLU A 154 16.95 -26.42 15.27
CA GLU A 154 17.73 -25.59 14.35
C GLU A 154 17.13 -25.70 12.93
N ILE A 155 16.60 -24.60 12.39
CA ILE A 155 15.97 -24.57 11.06
C ILE A 155 16.95 -24.03 10.03
N LEU A 156 17.25 -24.83 9.02
CA LEU A 156 18.33 -24.61 8.06
C LEU A 156 17.73 -24.32 6.68
N VAL A 157 17.58 -23.04 6.34
CA VAL A 157 17.14 -22.63 5.01
C VAL A 157 18.29 -22.78 4.00
N HIS A 158 18.03 -23.47 2.90
CA HIS A 158 18.97 -23.70 1.80
C HIS A 158 18.46 -23.05 0.52
N GLY A 159 19.36 -22.46 -0.27
CA GLY A 159 19.02 -22.07 -1.63
C GLY A 159 18.93 -23.28 -2.56
N PHE A 160 18.08 -23.19 -3.57
CA PHE A 160 18.01 -24.21 -4.62
C PHE A 160 19.31 -24.21 -5.43
N THR A 161 20.20 -25.17 -5.18
CA THR A 161 21.46 -25.32 -5.93
C THR A 161 21.90 -26.78 -5.94
N PRO A 162 22.01 -27.41 -7.13
CA PRO A 162 22.65 -28.71 -7.29
C PRO A 162 24.12 -28.68 -6.88
N CYS A 163 24.46 -29.48 -5.88
CA CYS A 163 25.82 -29.67 -5.38
C CYS A 163 26.35 -31.03 -5.82
N ILE A 164 27.52 -31.04 -6.48
CA ILE A 164 28.18 -32.27 -6.90
C ILE A 164 29.25 -32.61 -5.87
N HIS A 165 29.13 -33.78 -5.26
CA HIS A 165 30.02 -34.29 -4.21
C HIS A 165 30.75 -35.56 -4.67
N ARG A 166 31.87 -35.87 -4.02
CA ARG A 166 32.59 -37.13 -4.19
C ARG A 166 32.22 -38.11 -3.07
N GLU A 167 31.83 -39.31 -3.43
CA GLU A 167 31.38 -40.42 -2.58
C GLU A 167 32.30 -41.62 -2.90
N GLY A 168 33.45 -41.70 -2.23
CA GLY A 168 34.52 -42.65 -2.56
C GLY A 168 35.13 -42.38 -3.95
N ASP A 169 35.09 -43.37 -4.84
CA ASP A 169 35.54 -43.23 -6.25
C ASP A 169 34.42 -42.80 -7.22
N ARG A 170 33.26 -42.42 -6.69
CA ARG A 170 32.09 -41.98 -7.46
C ARG A 170 31.74 -40.54 -7.10
N PHE A 171 30.88 -39.96 -7.92
CA PHE A 171 30.28 -38.65 -7.71
C PHE A 171 28.78 -38.82 -7.51
N CYS A 172 28.17 -37.94 -6.72
CA CYS A 172 26.73 -37.86 -6.54
C CYS A 172 26.27 -36.40 -6.60
N VAL A 173 24.96 -36.19 -6.72
CA VAL A 173 24.33 -34.86 -6.66
C VAL A 173 23.42 -34.81 -5.45
N SER A 174 23.46 -33.71 -4.71
CA SER A 174 22.47 -33.34 -3.70
C SER A 174 21.97 -31.91 -3.96
N ILE A 175 20.94 -31.49 -3.23
CA ILE A 175 20.43 -30.11 -3.20
C ILE A 175 20.17 -29.80 -1.72
N GLY A 176 20.56 -28.63 -1.25
CA GLY A 176 20.51 -28.31 0.18
C GLY A 176 21.50 -29.16 0.99
N PRO A 177 21.04 -30.01 1.93
CA PRO A 177 21.92 -30.85 2.74
C PRO A 177 22.66 -31.92 1.94
N GLU A 178 23.59 -32.60 2.63
CA GLU A 178 24.25 -33.79 2.10
C GLU A 178 23.25 -34.88 1.75
N ARG A 179 23.65 -35.71 0.79
CA ARG A 179 22.81 -36.77 0.25
C ARG A 179 22.32 -37.77 1.31
N GLU A 180 23.11 -38.02 2.35
CA GLU A 180 22.75 -39.01 3.37
C GLU A 180 21.57 -38.53 4.24
N VAL A 181 21.46 -37.23 4.49
CA VAL A 181 20.31 -36.60 5.16
C VAL A 181 19.02 -36.85 4.37
N TRP A 182 19.06 -36.76 3.04
CA TRP A 182 17.92 -37.10 2.16
C TRP A 182 17.54 -38.59 2.16
N ARG A 183 18.48 -39.50 2.50
CA ARG A 183 18.23 -40.95 2.54
C ARG A 183 17.73 -41.44 3.89
N GLN A 184 18.26 -40.89 4.97
CA GLN A 184 17.98 -41.32 6.35
C GLN A 184 16.90 -40.46 7.02
N GLY A 185 16.79 -39.19 6.62
CA GLY A 185 15.85 -38.23 7.19
C GLY A 185 14.41 -38.42 6.74
N ARG A 186 13.47 -37.81 7.48
CA ARG A 186 12.06 -37.76 7.07
C ARG A 186 11.88 -36.61 6.08
N VAL A 187 11.54 -36.94 4.84
CA VAL A 187 11.33 -35.96 3.75
C VAL A 187 9.83 -35.69 3.58
N ARG A 188 9.46 -34.41 3.52
CA ARG A 188 8.13 -33.92 3.15
C ARG A 188 8.23 -33.02 1.92
N GLU A 189 7.45 -33.34 0.89
CA GLU A 189 7.16 -32.39 -0.20
C GLU A 189 5.99 -31.47 0.20
N THR A 190 6.10 -30.18 -0.12
CA THR A 190 5.04 -29.16 0.01
C THR A 190 4.75 -28.53 -1.36
N PRO A 191 3.70 -27.70 -1.51
CA PRO A 191 3.51 -26.88 -2.71
C PRO A 191 4.76 -26.06 -3.10
N THR A 192 5.43 -25.43 -2.12
CA THR A 192 6.55 -24.49 -2.36
C THR A 192 7.96 -25.05 -2.18
N GLY A 193 8.13 -26.32 -1.75
CA GLY A 193 9.45 -26.92 -1.64
C GLY A 193 9.53 -28.28 -0.95
N TYR A 194 10.67 -28.52 -0.29
CA TYR A 194 10.93 -29.71 0.53
C TYR A 194 11.33 -29.32 1.96
N VAL A 195 10.87 -30.12 2.93
CA VAL A 195 11.33 -30.10 4.33
C VAL A 195 11.93 -31.46 4.66
N ILE A 196 13.08 -31.49 5.32
CA ILE A 196 13.78 -32.73 5.70
C ILE A 196 14.21 -32.66 7.17
N SER A 197 13.72 -33.58 7.99
CA SER A 197 14.23 -33.76 9.36
C SER A 197 15.45 -34.69 9.33
N GLU A 198 16.60 -34.21 9.82
CA GLU A 198 17.84 -34.98 9.91
C GLU A 198 17.76 -35.99 11.07
N LEU A 199 18.03 -37.27 10.78
CA LEU A 199 17.79 -38.38 11.70
C LEU A 199 18.62 -38.26 13.00
N ASN A 200 17.96 -38.48 14.15
CA ASN A 200 18.55 -38.37 15.49
C ASN A 200 19.17 -36.98 15.80
N SER A 201 18.62 -35.93 15.20
CA SER A 201 19.05 -34.55 15.42
C SER A 201 17.84 -33.62 15.55
N GLN A 202 18.05 -32.46 16.19
CA GLN A 202 17.08 -31.38 16.20
C GLN A 202 17.34 -30.39 15.05
N ARG A 203 17.35 -30.91 13.81
CA ARG A 203 17.58 -30.12 12.59
C ARG A 203 16.52 -30.35 11.52
N LEU A 204 16.02 -29.24 10.98
CA LEU A 204 15.09 -29.21 9.85
C LEU A 204 15.71 -28.46 8.68
N HIS A 205 15.94 -29.15 7.57
CA HIS A 205 16.40 -28.54 6.33
C HIS A 205 15.21 -28.10 5.48
N VAL A 206 15.18 -26.83 5.13
CA VAL A 206 14.12 -26.20 4.33
C VAL A 206 14.69 -25.83 2.97
N ILE A 207 14.05 -26.29 1.91
CA ILE A 207 14.51 -26.11 0.54
C ILE A 207 13.36 -25.54 -0.29
N PRO A 208 13.19 -24.20 -0.34
CA PRO A 208 12.28 -23.56 -1.27
C PRO A 208 12.65 -23.93 -2.71
N VAL A 209 11.65 -24.39 -3.48
CA VAL A 209 11.81 -24.73 -4.89
C VAL A 209 10.45 -24.68 -5.59
N SER A 210 10.36 -23.93 -6.69
CA SER A 210 9.11 -23.79 -7.43
C SER A 210 8.56 -25.14 -7.93
N HIS A 211 7.24 -25.21 -8.10
CA HIS A 211 6.56 -26.42 -8.56
C HIS A 211 7.18 -27.03 -9.84
N SER A 212 7.63 -26.20 -10.77
CA SER A 212 8.31 -26.59 -12.01
C SER A 212 9.67 -27.29 -11.79
N TRP A 213 10.38 -27.02 -10.69
CA TRP A 213 11.69 -27.60 -10.39
C TRP A 213 11.66 -28.75 -9.38
N LYS A 214 10.57 -28.92 -8.60
CA LYS A 214 10.45 -29.97 -7.56
C LYS A 214 10.80 -31.37 -8.07
N ARG A 215 10.18 -31.81 -9.17
CA ARG A 215 10.44 -33.14 -9.77
C ARG A 215 11.91 -33.32 -10.17
N PHE A 216 12.52 -32.30 -10.77
CA PHE A 216 13.93 -32.33 -11.15
C PHE A 216 14.84 -32.41 -9.92
N ALA A 217 14.49 -31.71 -8.84
CA ALA A 217 15.20 -31.77 -7.56
C ALA A 217 15.24 -33.20 -7.00
N TRP A 218 14.07 -33.85 -6.92
CA TRP A 218 13.94 -35.22 -6.48
C TRP A 218 14.71 -36.21 -7.36
N GLU A 219 14.57 -36.11 -8.69
CA GLU A 219 15.27 -37.00 -9.63
C GLU A 219 16.81 -36.84 -9.56
N LEU A 220 17.34 -35.65 -9.26
CA LEU A 220 18.76 -35.42 -9.01
C LEU A 220 19.24 -36.12 -7.73
N VAL A 221 18.55 -35.94 -6.60
CA VAL A 221 18.93 -36.52 -5.30
C VAL A 221 18.79 -38.05 -5.30
N ALA A 222 17.74 -38.58 -5.94
CA ALA A 222 17.52 -40.01 -6.10
C ALA A 222 18.57 -40.68 -7.03
N SER A 223 19.30 -39.91 -7.84
CA SER A 223 20.18 -40.44 -8.88
C SER A 223 21.38 -41.23 -8.33
N ARG A 224 21.62 -42.47 -8.80
CA ARG A 224 22.70 -43.33 -8.26
C ARG A 224 24.11 -42.70 -8.44
N PRO A 225 25.06 -42.91 -7.51
CA PRO A 225 26.43 -42.40 -7.65
C PRO A 225 27.09 -42.91 -8.94
N PHE A 226 27.76 -42.01 -9.67
CA PHE A 226 28.28 -42.23 -11.02
C PHE A 226 29.82 -42.08 -11.07
N PRO A 227 30.53 -42.80 -11.96
CA PRO A 227 31.98 -42.75 -12.03
C PRO A 227 32.51 -41.45 -12.66
N ARG A 228 33.77 -41.09 -12.37
CA ARG A 228 34.44 -39.86 -12.88
C ARG A 228 34.32 -39.65 -14.39
N GLY A 229 34.33 -40.71 -15.20
CA GLY A 229 34.18 -40.62 -16.66
C GLY A 229 32.83 -40.02 -17.12
N VAL A 230 31.78 -40.14 -16.30
CA VAL A 230 30.45 -39.58 -16.59
C VAL A 230 30.33 -38.11 -16.17
N LEU A 231 31.19 -37.63 -15.25
CA LEU A 231 31.15 -36.26 -14.73
C LEU A 231 31.20 -35.19 -15.84
N LYS A 232 32.04 -35.37 -16.87
CA LYS A 232 32.09 -34.44 -18.02
C LYS A 232 30.75 -34.28 -18.73
N HIS A 233 30.00 -35.36 -18.88
CA HIS A 233 28.68 -35.34 -19.52
C HIS A 233 27.62 -34.69 -18.62
N VAL A 234 27.68 -34.94 -17.31
CA VAL A 234 26.78 -34.30 -16.33
C VAL A 234 27.02 -32.79 -16.29
N LEU A 235 28.29 -32.36 -16.25
CA LEU A 235 28.64 -30.94 -16.30
C LEU A 235 28.22 -30.29 -17.62
N ALA A 236 28.38 -30.95 -18.76
CA ALA A 236 27.93 -30.43 -20.05
C ALA A 236 26.42 -30.20 -20.12
N GLN A 237 25.62 -30.94 -19.35
CA GLN A 237 24.17 -30.75 -19.26
C GLN A 237 23.77 -29.70 -18.22
N LEU A 238 24.47 -29.61 -17.08
CA LEU A 238 24.11 -28.69 -16.01
C LEU A 238 24.65 -27.26 -16.23
N VAL A 239 25.89 -27.11 -16.72
CA VAL A 239 26.56 -25.80 -16.86
C VAL A 239 25.73 -24.76 -17.66
N PRO A 240 25.04 -25.09 -18.77
CA PRO A 240 24.14 -24.16 -19.46
C PRO A 240 23.01 -23.58 -18.59
N HIS A 241 22.65 -24.24 -17.49
CA HIS A 241 21.62 -23.79 -16.54
C HIS A 241 22.19 -23.15 -15.27
N SER A 242 23.52 -23.14 -15.10
CA SER A 242 24.20 -22.65 -13.88
C SER A 242 23.89 -21.19 -13.54
N GLU A 243 23.54 -20.36 -14.52
CA GLU A 243 23.13 -18.98 -14.28
C GLU A 243 21.74 -18.84 -13.64
N ARG A 244 20.85 -19.83 -13.83
CA ARG A 244 19.47 -19.85 -13.31
C ARG A 244 19.34 -20.60 -12.00
N ILE A 245 19.88 -21.83 -11.93
CA ILE A 245 19.70 -22.74 -10.78
C ILE A 245 20.95 -22.90 -9.90
N GLY A 246 22.07 -22.27 -10.28
CA GLY A 246 23.35 -22.46 -9.60
C GLY A 246 23.95 -23.85 -9.80
N ILE A 247 25.24 -24.01 -9.53
CA ILE A 247 25.90 -25.32 -9.38
C ILE A 247 27.06 -25.14 -8.41
N ARG A 248 27.15 -26.01 -7.41
CA ARG A 248 28.37 -26.19 -6.62
C ARG A 248 29.16 -27.38 -7.17
N LEU A 249 30.36 -27.10 -7.68
CA LEU A 249 31.34 -28.08 -8.15
C LEU A 249 32.21 -28.59 -6.99
N PRO A 250 32.78 -29.81 -7.09
CA PRO A 250 33.76 -30.30 -6.13
C PRO A 250 35.02 -29.44 -6.15
N GLU A 251 35.68 -29.29 -5.00
CA GLU A 251 36.92 -28.52 -4.85
C GLU A 251 38.05 -29.03 -5.77
N GLU A 252 38.07 -30.35 -6.05
CA GLU A 252 38.97 -31.00 -7.02
C GLU A 252 38.94 -30.40 -8.44
N MET A 253 37.89 -29.64 -8.79
CA MET A 253 37.77 -28.97 -10.09
C MET A 253 38.55 -27.64 -10.18
N GLY A 254 39.25 -27.23 -9.11
CA GLY A 254 40.13 -26.06 -9.13
C GLY A 254 39.40 -24.71 -9.13
N ALA A 255 38.18 -24.68 -8.58
CA ALA A 255 37.40 -23.47 -8.37
C ALA A 255 37.02 -23.38 -6.88
N PRO A 256 37.79 -22.66 -6.04
CA PRO A 256 37.50 -22.55 -4.61
C PRO A 256 36.19 -21.80 -4.37
N LEU A 257 35.51 -22.16 -3.28
CA LEU A 257 34.34 -21.43 -2.80
C LEU A 257 34.79 -20.12 -2.15
N VAL A 258 34.10 -19.03 -2.46
CA VAL A 258 34.36 -17.68 -1.95
C VAL A 258 33.03 -17.11 -1.48
N ASP A 259 32.96 -16.70 -0.21
CA ASP A 259 31.77 -16.06 0.34
C ASP A 259 31.54 -14.72 -0.36
N SER A 260 30.30 -14.52 -0.77
CA SER A 260 29.88 -13.42 -1.63
C SER A 260 28.40 -13.12 -1.34
N PRO A 261 28.08 -12.59 -0.14
CA PRO A 261 26.71 -12.23 0.21
C PRO A 261 26.12 -11.27 -0.83
N ALA A 262 24.81 -11.38 -1.05
CA ALA A 262 24.06 -10.42 -1.84
C ALA A 262 23.55 -9.28 -0.94
N ASP A 263 23.43 -8.09 -1.51
CA ASP A 263 22.87 -6.93 -0.82
C ASP A 263 21.34 -6.93 -0.97
N LEU A 264 20.61 -6.58 0.09
CA LEU A 264 19.16 -6.41 0.04
C LEU A 264 18.80 -5.02 -0.51
N HIS A 265 17.81 -4.99 -1.39
CA HIS A 265 17.28 -3.80 -2.04
C HIS A 265 15.76 -3.74 -1.93
N LEU A 266 15.23 -2.54 -1.66
CA LEU A 266 13.84 -2.21 -1.88
C LEU A 266 13.72 -1.57 -3.27
N VAL A 267 13.20 -2.31 -4.23
CA VAL A 267 12.94 -1.82 -5.59
C VAL A 267 11.54 -1.21 -5.63
N LEU A 268 11.45 0.04 -6.10
CA LEU A 268 10.23 0.84 -6.16
C LEU A 268 9.86 1.13 -7.61
N ARG A 269 8.56 1.08 -7.93
CA ARG A 269 8.00 1.44 -9.23
C ARG A 269 6.71 2.23 -9.04
N SER A 270 6.68 3.48 -9.51
CA SER A 270 5.43 4.25 -9.59
C SER A 270 4.77 4.10 -10.96
N SER A 271 3.43 4.05 -10.98
CA SER A 271 2.63 4.07 -12.20
C SER A 271 2.20 5.50 -12.56
N PRO A 272 1.79 5.77 -13.81
CA PRO A 272 1.19 7.06 -14.19
C PRO A 272 -0.14 7.40 -13.50
N ARG A 273 -0.70 6.49 -12.69
CA ARG A 273 -1.92 6.69 -11.88
C ARG A 273 -1.61 6.93 -10.40
N SER A 274 -0.35 7.23 -10.07
CA SER A 274 0.13 7.43 -8.69
C SER A 274 -0.01 6.18 -7.78
N GLU A 275 -0.11 5.00 -8.39
CA GLU A 275 0.01 3.71 -7.69
C GLU A 275 1.50 3.39 -7.46
N LEU A 276 1.84 2.86 -6.28
CA LEU A 276 3.18 2.36 -5.97
C LEU A 276 3.19 0.84 -5.92
N GLU A 277 4.18 0.24 -6.56
CA GLU A 277 4.59 -1.13 -6.34
C GLU A 277 5.98 -1.16 -5.72
N CYS A 278 6.19 -2.07 -4.77
CA CYS A 278 7.47 -2.26 -4.12
C CYS A 278 7.86 -3.74 -4.11
N ALA A 279 9.15 -4.02 -4.18
CA ALA A 279 9.68 -5.37 -4.25
C ALA A 279 10.96 -5.51 -3.44
N LEU A 280 11.04 -6.50 -2.55
CA LEU A 280 12.30 -6.85 -1.90
C LEU A 280 13.10 -7.76 -2.83
N ARG A 281 14.34 -7.38 -3.13
CA ARG A 281 15.24 -8.10 -4.04
C ARG A 281 16.65 -8.15 -3.49
N VAL A 282 17.32 -9.28 -3.71
CA VAL A 282 18.74 -9.44 -3.41
C VAL A 282 19.55 -9.28 -4.70
N ARG A 283 20.64 -8.51 -4.65
CA ARG A 283 21.53 -8.28 -5.80
C ARG A 283 22.85 -9.02 -5.62
N ASP A 284 23.16 -9.92 -6.54
CA ASP A 284 24.40 -10.69 -6.50
C ASP A 284 25.63 -9.89 -6.97
N ALA A 285 26.82 -10.46 -6.80
CA ALA A 285 28.08 -9.85 -7.23
C ALA A 285 28.23 -9.67 -8.76
N LYS A 286 27.30 -10.18 -9.57
CA LYS A 286 27.21 -9.92 -11.02
C LYS A 286 26.15 -8.85 -11.36
N GLY A 287 25.57 -8.20 -10.35
CA GLY A 287 24.53 -7.17 -10.50
C GLY A 287 23.14 -7.71 -10.83
N ARG A 288 22.91 -9.02 -10.71
CA ARG A 288 21.62 -9.67 -11.03
C ARG A 288 20.71 -9.63 -9.80
N PHE A 289 19.45 -9.26 -10.02
CA PHE A 289 18.43 -9.23 -8.97
C PHE A 289 17.63 -10.53 -8.94
N PHE A 290 17.37 -11.04 -7.73
CA PHE A 290 16.51 -12.18 -7.45
C PHE A 290 15.55 -11.83 -6.30
N ALA A 291 14.45 -12.56 -6.16
CA ALA A 291 13.73 -12.54 -4.89
C ALA A 291 14.62 -13.18 -3.78
N PRO A 292 14.49 -12.77 -2.50
CA PRO A 292 15.19 -13.39 -1.39
C PRO A 292 15.11 -14.91 -1.40
N THR A 293 16.22 -15.59 -1.17
CA THR A 293 16.40 -17.06 -1.26
C THR A 293 16.25 -17.70 -2.65
N GLU A 294 15.68 -17.01 -3.64
CA GLU A 294 15.61 -17.47 -5.03
C GLU A 294 16.89 -17.20 -5.82
N GLY A 295 17.02 -17.85 -6.98
CA GLY A 295 18.20 -17.74 -7.85
C GLY A 295 19.39 -18.58 -7.39
N PRO A 296 20.53 -18.52 -8.11
CA PRO A 296 21.69 -19.37 -7.85
C PRO A 296 22.33 -19.03 -6.49
N ALA A 297 22.28 -19.93 -5.52
CA ALA A 297 22.96 -19.75 -4.23
C ALA A 297 24.47 -19.96 -4.35
N VAL A 298 24.92 -20.85 -5.24
CA VAL A 298 26.32 -20.93 -5.68
C VAL A 298 26.42 -20.80 -7.19
N PHE A 299 27.28 -19.90 -7.69
CA PHE A 299 27.51 -19.71 -9.12
C PHE A 299 29.00 -19.59 -9.47
N LEU A 300 29.33 -19.94 -10.71
CA LEU A 300 30.69 -19.86 -11.24
C LEU A 300 31.03 -18.42 -11.61
N ASP A 301 32.23 -17.99 -11.23
CA ASP A 301 32.76 -16.66 -11.55
C ASP A 301 34.28 -16.69 -11.77
N THR A 302 34.86 -15.55 -12.17
CA THR A 302 36.31 -15.39 -12.35
C THR A 302 36.81 -14.20 -11.53
N LEU A 303 37.75 -14.46 -10.62
CA LEU A 303 38.41 -13.44 -9.80
C LEU A 303 39.91 -13.46 -10.12
N GLU A 304 40.48 -12.31 -10.51
CA GLU A 304 41.89 -12.18 -10.91
C GLU A 304 42.33 -13.20 -11.98
N GLY A 305 41.45 -13.54 -12.92
CA GLY A 305 41.69 -14.54 -13.96
C GLY A 305 41.63 -16.01 -13.49
N LYS A 306 41.41 -16.27 -12.19
CA LYS A 306 41.19 -17.60 -11.63
C LYS A 306 39.71 -17.92 -11.54
N LYS A 307 39.32 -19.15 -11.86
CA LYS A 307 37.94 -19.62 -11.68
C LYS A 307 37.65 -19.76 -10.19
N ILE A 308 36.50 -19.27 -9.76
CA ILE A 308 36.00 -19.38 -8.38
C ILE A 308 34.52 -19.77 -8.40
N GLN A 309 34.00 -20.13 -7.23
CA GLN A 309 32.57 -20.33 -7.00
C GLN A 309 32.13 -19.32 -5.94
N ARG A 310 31.19 -18.43 -6.27
CA ARG A 310 30.65 -17.48 -5.31
C ARG A 310 29.47 -18.10 -4.57
N ALA A 311 29.50 -18.07 -3.25
CA ALA A 311 28.41 -18.52 -2.39
C ALA A 311 27.67 -17.33 -1.78
N ARG A 312 26.35 -17.29 -1.92
CA ARG A 312 25.48 -16.35 -1.20
C ARG A 312 25.06 -16.92 0.15
N ASP A 313 24.93 -16.06 1.16
CA ASP A 313 24.41 -16.43 2.48
C ASP A 313 22.88 -16.39 2.48
N ILE A 314 22.27 -17.51 2.09
CA ILE A 314 20.81 -17.64 1.99
C ILE A 314 20.11 -17.50 3.35
N ARG A 315 20.76 -17.84 4.47
CA ARG A 315 20.17 -17.66 5.80
C ARG A 315 20.11 -16.17 6.16
N ARG A 316 21.19 -15.44 5.91
CA ARG A 316 21.23 -13.97 6.09
C ARG A 316 20.20 -13.28 5.20
N GLU A 317 20.15 -13.62 3.91
CA GLU A 317 19.15 -13.06 2.97
C GLU A 317 17.71 -13.25 3.47
N ASN A 318 17.39 -14.46 3.92
CA ASN A 318 16.06 -14.80 4.43
C ASN A 318 15.70 -13.94 5.67
N ARG A 319 16.61 -13.86 6.64
CA ARG A 319 16.40 -13.07 7.87
C ARG A 319 16.24 -11.58 7.59
N GLU A 320 17.14 -10.99 6.80
CA GLU A 320 17.09 -9.57 6.45
C GLU A 320 15.83 -9.22 5.66
N ALA A 321 15.40 -10.11 4.75
CA ALA A 321 14.17 -9.90 3.98
C ALA A 321 12.90 -9.95 4.83
N PHE A 322 12.76 -10.91 5.76
CA PHE A 322 11.61 -10.93 6.67
C PHE A 322 11.63 -9.76 7.67
N GLN A 323 12.81 -9.37 8.16
CA GLN A 323 12.95 -8.17 8.99
C GLN A 323 12.54 -6.90 8.22
N ALA A 324 12.92 -6.77 6.94
CA ALA A 324 12.52 -5.67 6.08
C ALA A 324 11.01 -5.67 5.80
N ARG A 325 10.42 -6.81 5.40
CA ARG A 325 8.96 -6.97 5.18
C ARG A 325 8.17 -6.46 6.39
N TYR A 326 8.59 -6.87 7.59
CA TYR A 326 7.94 -6.47 8.83
C TYR A 326 8.09 -4.98 9.13
N ARG A 327 9.32 -4.43 9.10
CA ARG A 327 9.57 -3.03 9.47
C ARG A 327 8.99 -2.03 8.46
N LEU A 328 8.79 -2.46 7.21
CA LEU A 328 8.10 -1.70 6.18
C LEU A 328 6.55 -1.77 6.27
N HIS A 329 5.99 -2.59 7.17
CA HIS A 329 4.55 -2.83 7.30
C HIS A 329 3.86 -3.35 6.02
N LEU A 330 4.54 -4.24 5.29
CA LEU A 330 4.02 -4.84 4.05
C LEU A 330 2.89 -5.86 4.29
N ASP A 331 2.58 -6.18 5.55
CA ASP A 331 1.38 -6.92 5.98
C ASP A 331 0.07 -6.22 5.57
N ARG A 332 0.10 -4.92 5.29
CA ARG A 332 -1.04 -4.13 4.82
C ARG A 332 -1.17 -4.07 3.29
N ALA A 333 -0.21 -4.62 2.56
CA ALA A 333 -0.12 -4.51 1.11
C ALA A 333 -0.46 -5.84 0.42
N SER A 334 -1.04 -5.78 -0.78
CA SER A 334 -1.38 -6.99 -1.53
C SER A 334 -0.14 -7.56 -2.22
N GLU A 335 0.30 -8.76 -1.82
CA GLU A 335 1.41 -9.46 -2.50
C GLU A 335 0.93 -10.00 -3.87
N ILE A 336 1.47 -9.44 -4.95
CA ILE A 336 1.08 -9.73 -6.35
C ILE A 336 2.02 -10.72 -7.05
N ALA A 337 3.22 -10.91 -6.50
CA ALA A 337 4.22 -11.88 -6.92
C ALA A 337 5.21 -12.08 -5.76
N PRO A 338 6.06 -13.14 -5.73
CA PRO A 338 6.98 -13.38 -4.62
C PRO A 338 7.78 -12.13 -4.22
N TRP A 339 7.68 -11.74 -2.96
CA TRP A 339 8.35 -10.57 -2.40
C TRP A 339 8.05 -9.27 -3.17
N THR A 340 6.81 -9.11 -3.65
CA THR A 340 6.37 -8.02 -4.52
C THR A 340 4.95 -7.60 -4.16
N TRP A 341 4.77 -6.34 -3.76
CA TRP A 341 3.51 -5.83 -3.25
C TRP A 341 3.03 -4.61 -4.02
N ARG A 342 1.71 -4.49 -4.16
CA ARG A 342 1.04 -3.26 -4.60
C ARG A 342 0.40 -2.57 -3.40
N LEU A 343 0.64 -1.27 -3.28
CA LEU A 343 0.07 -0.45 -2.21
C LEU A 343 -1.35 -0.02 -2.62
N PRO A 344 -2.36 -0.14 -1.74
CA PRO A 344 -3.75 0.11 -2.11
C PRO A 344 -4.10 1.60 -2.15
N THR A 345 -3.35 2.47 -1.46
CA THR A 345 -3.56 3.92 -1.45
C THR A 345 -2.25 4.69 -1.59
N ILE A 346 -2.36 5.96 -1.99
CA ILE A 346 -1.25 6.93 -2.03
C ILE A 346 -0.72 7.20 -0.62
N ASP A 347 -1.58 7.23 0.40
CA ASP A 347 -1.18 7.41 1.80
C ASP A 347 -0.26 6.26 2.27
N ASP A 348 -0.65 4.99 2.01
CA ASP A 348 0.17 3.83 2.33
C ASP A 348 1.51 3.84 1.59
N ALA A 349 1.51 4.27 0.32
CA ALA A 349 2.71 4.43 -0.49
C ALA A 349 3.67 5.47 0.10
N LEU A 350 3.18 6.65 0.50
CA LEU A 350 4.02 7.73 1.03
C LEU A 350 4.51 7.44 2.46
N GLU A 351 3.69 6.81 3.30
CA GLU A 351 4.16 6.31 4.61
C GLU A 351 5.23 5.21 4.46
N LEU A 352 5.09 4.31 3.48
CA LEU A 352 6.11 3.30 3.18
C LEU A 352 7.42 3.95 2.77
N LEU A 353 7.39 5.01 1.96
CA LEU A 353 8.60 5.71 1.53
C LEU A 353 9.34 6.38 2.69
N GLN A 354 8.61 7.03 3.61
CA GLN A 354 9.20 7.59 4.84
C GLN A 354 9.90 6.49 5.67
N ARG A 355 9.22 5.37 5.92
CA ARG A 355 9.81 4.22 6.62
C ARG A 355 11.00 3.63 5.87
N ALA A 356 10.94 3.57 4.54
CA ALA A 356 12.01 3.04 3.71
C ALA A 356 13.28 3.90 3.77
N GLU A 357 13.14 5.23 3.82
CA GLU A 357 14.28 6.15 4.00
C GLU A 357 14.95 5.96 5.37
N GLU A 358 14.16 5.87 6.45
CA GLU A 358 14.65 5.59 7.81
C GLU A 358 15.40 4.25 7.88
N LEU A 359 14.80 3.17 7.36
CA LEU A 359 15.38 1.82 7.38
C LEU A 359 16.62 1.68 6.48
N ALA A 360 16.68 2.43 5.38
CA ALA A 360 17.86 2.49 4.53
C ALA A 360 19.00 3.28 5.20
N ALA A 361 18.71 4.31 5.98
CA ALA A 361 19.70 5.04 6.78
C ALA A 361 20.27 4.17 7.92
N GLU A 362 19.49 3.23 8.46
CA GLU A 362 19.98 2.18 9.38
C GLU A 362 20.82 1.09 8.67
N GLY A 363 20.82 1.04 7.33
CA GLY A 363 21.58 0.07 6.55
C GLY A 363 20.92 -1.30 6.36
N LEU A 364 19.61 -1.44 6.60
CA LEU A 364 18.90 -2.72 6.46
C LEU A 364 18.76 -3.16 4.99
N PHE A 365 18.62 -2.20 4.08
CA PHE A 365 18.60 -2.38 2.63
C PHE A 365 18.96 -1.05 1.96
N SER A 366 19.11 -1.05 0.63
CA SER A 366 19.16 0.21 -0.15
C SER A 366 17.97 0.36 -1.09
N VAL A 367 17.47 1.59 -1.23
CA VAL A 367 16.31 1.90 -2.08
C VAL A 367 16.76 2.12 -3.53
N VAL A 368 16.04 1.52 -4.48
CA VAL A 368 16.31 1.62 -5.92
C VAL A 368 15.00 1.87 -6.65
N TRP A 369 14.94 2.87 -7.53
CA TRP A 369 13.81 3.06 -8.43
C TRP A 369 14.01 2.25 -9.72
N ASP A 370 12.96 1.54 -10.15
CA ASP A 370 12.96 0.79 -11.40
C ASP A 370 13.07 1.75 -12.61
N PRO A 371 13.86 1.44 -13.67
CA PRO A 371 14.01 2.33 -14.83
C PRO A 371 12.71 2.66 -15.59
N SER A 372 11.63 1.90 -15.40
CA SER A 372 10.30 2.19 -15.96
C SER A 372 9.49 3.22 -15.17
N THR A 373 9.97 3.63 -14.00
CA THR A 373 9.38 4.67 -13.13
C THR A 373 9.27 6.00 -13.88
N THR A 374 8.05 6.52 -14.06
CA THR A 374 7.84 7.80 -14.76
C THR A 374 8.19 9.00 -13.88
N HIS A 375 7.69 9.01 -12.64
CA HIS A 375 7.92 10.06 -11.66
C HIS A 375 8.14 9.41 -10.27
N PRO A 376 9.38 9.41 -9.74
CA PRO A 376 9.64 8.95 -8.39
C PRO A 376 8.78 9.70 -7.38
N MET A 377 8.00 8.98 -6.58
CA MET A 377 7.13 9.59 -5.57
C MET A 377 7.98 10.11 -4.41
N ARG A 378 7.70 11.33 -3.94
CA ARG A 378 8.38 11.94 -2.78
C ARG A 378 7.46 12.88 -2.01
N VAL A 379 7.68 12.97 -0.70
CA VAL A 379 7.03 13.96 0.16
C VAL A 379 7.83 15.26 0.15
N VAL A 380 7.25 16.37 -0.30
CA VAL A 380 7.89 17.71 -0.32
C VAL A 380 7.85 18.44 1.03
N GLY A 381 7.13 17.87 1.99
CA GLY A 381 6.94 18.36 3.35
C GLY A 381 5.50 18.86 3.63
N PRO A 382 5.23 19.31 4.86
CA PRO A 382 3.92 19.82 5.27
C PRO A 382 3.65 21.23 4.73
N ILE A 383 2.41 21.46 4.30
CA ILE A 383 1.86 22.76 3.93
C ILE A 383 1.02 23.28 5.10
N GLU A 384 1.53 24.32 5.77
CA GLU A 384 0.83 24.99 6.87
C GLU A 384 0.19 26.30 6.40
N PRO A 385 -1.01 26.67 6.91
CA PRO A 385 -1.71 27.90 6.51
C PRO A 385 -0.87 29.18 6.62
N LYS A 386 -0.07 29.29 7.69
CA LYS A 386 0.81 30.46 7.94
C LYS A 386 1.89 30.68 6.86
N ASN A 387 2.18 29.66 6.05
CA ASN A 387 3.18 29.70 4.99
C ASN A 387 2.58 30.06 3.62
N LEU A 388 1.25 30.11 3.50
CA LEU A 388 0.53 30.55 2.32
C LEU A 388 0.35 32.07 2.33
N VAL A 389 0.80 32.72 1.26
CA VAL A 389 0.55 34.15 0.99
C VAL A 389 -0.34 34.25 -0.24
N VAL A 390 -1.51 34.86 -0.05
CA VAL A 390 -2.48 35.13 -1.11
C VAL A 390 -2.50 36.63 -1.39
N ARG A 391 -2.68 37.00 -2.66
CA ARG A 391 -2.78 38.38 -3.10
C ARG A 391 -3.95 38.56 -4.07
N VAL A 392 -4.82 39.52 -3.73
CA VAL A 392 -6.03 39.83 -4.49
C VAL A 392 -5.95 41.26 -5.04
N LYS A 393 -6.04 41.41 -6.36
CA LYS A 393 -6.02 42.72 -7.04
C LYS A 393 -7.17 42.83 -8.03
N ARG A 394 -7.78 44.00 -8.17
CA ARG A 394 -8.81 44.22 -9.19
C ARG A 394 -8.26 44.02 -10.62
N LYS A 395 -8.97 43.23 -11.42
CA LYS A 395 -8.69 42.91 -12.84
C LYS A 395 -9.98 43.12 -13.65
N ARG A 396 -10.20 44.37 -14.09
CA ARG A 396 -11.46 44.84 -14.72
C ARG A 396 -12.67 44.65 -13.79
N ASP A 397 -13.52 43.68 -14.12
CA ASP A 397 -14.77 43.32 -13.45
C ASP A 397 -14.61 42.16 -12.45
N TRP A 398 -13.44 41.50 -12.47
CA TRP A 398 -13.05 40.41 -11.59
C TRP A 398 -11.88 40.83 -10.68
N PHE A 399 -11.42 39.93 -9.83
CA PHE A 399 -10.15 40.07 -9.10
C PHE A 399 -9.18 38.98 -9.53
N GLY A 400 -7.93 39.34 -9.81
CA GLY A 400 -6.86 38.38 -10.02
C GLY A 400 -6.39 37.80 -8.69
N LEU A 401 -6.19 36.49 -8.65
CA LEU A 401 -5.70 35.72 -7.51
C LEU A 401 -4.25 35.28 -7.77
N GLU A 402 -3.29 35.92 -7.11
CA GLU A 402 -1.86 35.56 -7.11
C GLU A 402 -1.49 34.94 -5.76
N GLY A 403 -0.50 34.04 -5.69
CA GLY A 403 0.01 33.56 -4.40
C GLY A 403 0.99 32.40 -4.50
N SER A 404 1.71 32.17 -3.40
CA SER A 404 2.54 30.99 -3.20
C SER A 404 2.50 30.53 -1.73
N CYS A 405 2.63 29.22 -1.51
CA CYS A 405 2.92 28.63 -0.22
C CYS A 405 4.40 28.23 -0.15
N ARG A 406 5.07 28.58 0.95
CA ARG A 406 6.43 28.10 1.20
C ARG A 406 6.39 26.70 1.80
N ALA A 407 7.04 25.75 1.14
CA ALA A 407 7.26 24.39 1.62
C ALA A 407 8.78 24.09 1.71
N PRO A 408 9.20 23.02 2.42
CA PRO A 408 10.62 22.65 2.53
C PRO A 408 11.32 22.44 1.17
N ALA A 409 10.62 21.89 0.17
CA ALA A 409 11.17 21.68 -1.16
C ALA A 409 11.18 22.93 -2.07
N GLY A 410 10.59 24.05 -1.65
CA GLY A 410 10.52 25.29 -2.43
C GLY A 410 9.17 26.02 -2.32
N GLU A 411 8.96 27.03 -3.17
CA GLU A 411 7.64 27.67 -3.27
C GLU A 411 6.70 26.89 -4.18
N ILE A 412 5.46 26.75 -3.71
CA ILE A 412 4.34 26.10 -4.39
C ILE A 412 3.37 27.20 -4.81
N PRO A 413 3.18 27.47 -6.11
CA PRO A 413 2.16 28.39 -6.60
C PRO A 413 0.76 28.03 -6.08
N VAL A 414 -0.06 29.04 -5.75
CA VAL A 414 -1.43 28.82 -5.23
C VAL A 414 -2.30 28.01 -6.20
N GLU A 415 -2.07 28.13 -7.50
CA GLU A 415 -2.72 27.31 -8.54
C GLU A 415 -2.47 25.80 -8.38
N GLN A 416 -1.21 25.37 -8.20
CA GLN A 416 -0.85 23.96 -8.03
C GLN A 416 -1.43 23.39 -6.74
N LEU A 417 -1.49 24.22 -5.70
CA LEU A 417 -2.06 23.88 -4.41
C LEU A 417 -3.60 23.79 -4.47
N LEU A 418 -4.27 24.66 -5.23
CA LEU A 418 -5.72 24.61 -5.46
C LEU A 418 -6.16 23.48 -6.40
N GLU A 419 -5.31 23.07 -7.35
CA GLU A 419 -5.53 21.89 -8.20
C GLU A 419 -5.30 20.59 -7.41
N GLY A 420 -4.25 20.54 -6.57
CA GLY A 420 -3.89 19.34 -5.81
C GLY A 420 -4.88 18.94 -4.70
N VAL A 421 -5.63 19.89 -4.13
CA VAL A 421 -6.59 19.59 -3.03
C VAL A 421 -7.86 18.85 -3.48
N ASP A 422 -8.15 18.80 -4.78
CA ASP A 422 -9.30 18.03 -5.29
C ASP A 422 -9.13 16.51 -5.05
N GLY A 423 -7.88 16.02 -5.03
CA GLY A 423 -7.54 14.63 -4.67
C GLY A 423 -7.59 14.33 -3.16
N HIS A 424 -7.56 15.36 -2.31
CA HIS A 424 -7.47 15.23 -0.84
C HIS A 424 -8.82 14.92 -0.16
N ARG A 425 -9.70 14.14 -0.82
CA ARG A 425 -11.02 13.81 -0.25
C ARG A 425 -10.95 12.77 0.87
N HIS A 426 -9.95 11.88 0.84
CA HIS A 426 -9.84 10.72 1.74
C HIS A 426 -8.41 10.40 2.23
N GLY A 427 -7.39 11.19 1.86
CA GLY A 427 -5.99 10.97 2.23
C GLY A 427 -5.37 12.15 2.98
N ARG A 428 -4.16 11.97 3.52
CA ARG A 428 -3.36 12.98 4.23
C ARG A 428 -2.44 13.78 3.32
N TYR A 429 -2.27 13.32 2.09
CA TYR A 429 -1.40 13.94 1.10
C TYR A 429 -2.18 14.56 -0.06
N THR A 430 -1.54 15.49 -0.78
CA THR A 430 -2.04 16.13 -1.99
C THR A 430 -0.93 16.13 -3.03
N GLU A 431 -1.22 15.76 -4.27
CA GLU A 431 -0.24 15.84 -5.37
C GLU A 431 -0.14 17.29 -5.86
N ILE A 432 1.05 17.88 -5.77
CA ILE A 432 1.33 19.27 -6.17
C ILE A 432 1.91 19.31 -7.58
N ARG A 433 2.69 18.29 -7.95
CA ARG A 433 3.24 18.01 -9.30
C ARG A 433 3.34 16.50 -9.46
N PRO A 434 3.45 15.96 -10.69
CA PRO A 434 3.64 14.52 -10.91
C PRO A 434 4.75 13.92 -10.04
N GLY A 435 4.38 13.08 -9.08
CA GLY A 435 5.29 12.46 -8.11
C GLY A 435 5.67 13.31 -6.88
N GLU A 436 5.29 14.59 -6.80
CA GLU A 436 5.56 15.47 -5.66
C GLU A 436 4.31 15.66 -4.78
N PHE A 437 4.34 15.04 -3.60
CA PHE A 437 3.21 15.02 -2.66
C PHE A 437 3.49 15.89 -1.45
N ALA A 438 2.53 16.71 -1.05
CA ALA A 438 2.60 17.51 0.16
C ALA A 438 1.63 17.00 1.21
N GLU A 439 2.05 17.00 2.47
CA GLU A 439 1.15 16.74 3.60
C GLU A 439 0.33 18.00 3.88
N ILE A 440 -0.98 17.87 4.07
CA ILE A 440 -1.85 19.01 4.36
C ILE A 440 -2.95 18.62 5.34
N ALA A 441 -3.24 19.48 6.31
CA ALA A 441 -4.28 19.23 7.29
C ALA A 441 -5.67 19.26 6.63
N HIS A 442 -6.52 18.28 6.96
CA HIS A 442 -7.84 18.11 6.37
C HIS A 442 -8.72 19.39 6.42
N GLU A 443 -8.69 20.12 7.53
CA GLU A 443 -9.41 21.41 7.67
C GLU A 443 -8.91 22.46 6.66
N PHE A 444 -7.60 22.59 6.49
CA PHE A 444 -7.00 23.56 5.57
C PHE A 444 -7.29 23.16 4.12
N ALA A 445 -7.15 21.89 3.77
CA ALA A 445 -7.54 21.37 2.45
C ALA A 445 -9.04 21.49 2.16
N SER A 446 -9.90 21.45 3.18
CA SER A 446 -11.34 21.74 3.05
C SER A 446 -11.59 23.21 2.70
N GLN A 447 -10.92 24.15 3.39
CA GLN A 447 -11.03 25.59 3.10
C GLN A 447 -10.44 25.95 1.72
N LEU A 448 -9.36 25.29 1.30
CA LEU A 448 -8.78 25.48 -0.03
C LEU A 448 -9.68 24.94 -1.14
N ARG A 449 -10.38 23.82 -0.93
CA ARG A 449 -11.43 23.36 -1.87
C ARG A 449 -12.57 24.38 -2.00
N ARG A 450 -13.06 24.95 -0.89
CA ARG A 450 -14.05 26.04 -0.93
C ARG A 450 -13.56 27.26 -1.71
N LEU A 451 -12.27 27.60 -1.59
CA LEU A 451 -11.67 28.65 -2.43
C LEU A 451 -11.64 28.22 -3.91
N ARG A 452 -11.18 27.00 -4.21
CA ARG A 452 -11.12 26.42 -5.56
C ARG A 452 -12.48 26.48 -6.28
N ASP A 453 -13.57 26.15 -5.58
CA ASP A 453 -14.95 26.22 -6.11
C ASP A 453 -15.36 27.63 -6.58
N THR A 454 -14.69 28.68 -6.09
CA THR A 454 -14.94 30.10 -6.46
C THR A 454 -13.92 30.67 -7.47
N VAL A 455 -12.94 29.87 -7.89
CA VAL A 455 -11.85 30.28 -8.79
C VAL A 455 -12.16 29.90 -10.24
N HIS A 456 -11.91 30.84 -11.13
CA HIS A 456 -12.07 30.71 -12.58
C HIS A 456 -10.74 31.04 -13.29
N GLY A 457 -10.69 30.80 -14.60
CA GLY A 457 -9.51 31.07 -15.43
C GLY A 457 -8.60 29.87 -15.64
N LYS A 458 -7.41 30.13 -16.18
CA LYS A 458 -6.36 29.14 -16.47
C LYS A 458 -5.20 29.29 -15.47
N PRO A 459 -4.31 28.30 -15.33
CA PRO A 459 -3.02 28.49 -14.67
C PRO A 459 -2.30 29.75 -15.18
N GLY A 460 -1.74 30.54 -14.28
CA GLY A 460 -1.17 31.86 -14.52
C GLY A 460 -2.17 33.02 -14.61
N GLU A 461 -3.48 32.76 -14.76
CA GLU A 461 -4.54 33.75 -14.90
C GLU A 461 -5.77 33.45 -14.03
N LEU A 462 -5.56 33.05 -12.78
CA LEU A 462 -6.66 32.81 -11.84
C LEU A 462 -7.45 34.08 -11.54
N GLU A 463 -8.76 33.99 -11.65
CA GLU A 463 -9.73 35.07 -11.40
C GLU A 463 -10.80 34.62 -10.40
N ILE A 464 -11.24 35.53 -9.53
CA ILE A 464 -12.30 35.31 -8.54
C ILE A 464 -13.34 36.43 -8.59
N GLY A 465 -14.59 36.07 -8.34
CA GLY A 465 -15.71 37.01 -8.20
C GLY A 465 -15.81 37.60 -6.79
N GLU A 466 -16.75 38.53 -6.59
CA GLU A 466 -17.02 39.09 -5.26
C GLU A 466 -17.49 38.04 -4.24
N THR A 467 -18.14 36.97 -4.70
CA THR A 467 -18.61 35.84 -3.88
C THR A 467 -17.47 35.08 -3.19
N ALA A 468 -16.26 35.07 -3.76
CA ALA A 468 -15.07 34.47 -3.15
C ALA A 468 -14.62 35.19 -1.85
N ALA A 469 -15.19 36.36 -1.54
CA ALA A 469 -14.89 37.08 -0.31
C ALA A 469 -15.20 36.28 0.96
N LEU A 470 -16.23 35.41 0.92
CA LEU A 470 -16.52 34.49 2.01
C LEU A 470 -15.38 33.49 2.23
N ALA A 471 -15.00 32.74 1.18
CA ALA A 471 -13.94 31.72 1.26
C ALA A 471 -12.58 32.32 1.65
N LEU A 472 -12.22 33.50 1.11
CA LEU A 472 -10.98 34.17 1.47
C LEU A 472 -10.98 34.81 2.86
N ARG A 473 -12.14 35.28 3.36
CA ARG A 473 -12.26 35.72 4.75
C ARG A 473 -12.09 34.54 5.70
N ASP A 474 -12.79 33.43 5.46
CA ASP A 474 -12.65 32.22 6.26
C ASP A 474 -11.20 31.73 6.29
N LEU A 475 -10.52 31.75 5.13
CA LEU A 475 -9.10 31.39 5.02
C LEU A 475 -8.18 32.36 5.80
N ALA A 476 -8.45 33.66 5.77
CA ALA A 476 -7.68 34.67 6.50
C ALA A 476 -7.92 34.64 8.01
N GLU A 477 -9.17 34.47 8.46
CA GLU A 477 -9.57 34.58 9.87
C GLU A 477 -9.46 33.25 10.62
N GLN A 478 -9.98 32.16 10.06
CA GLN A 478 -10.01 30.85 10.71
C GLN A 478 -8.65 30.15 10.59
N GLN A 479 -8.05 30.18 9.39
CA GLN A 479 -6.77 29.51 9.10
C GLN A 479 -5.55 30.45 9.22
N LYS A 480 -5.74 31.76 9.47
CA LYS A 480 -4.65 32.75 9.65
C LYS A 480 -3.72 32.88 8.44
N VAL A 481 -4.24 32.65 7.23
CA VAL A 481 -3.51 32.81 5.96
C VAL A 481 -3.23 34.29 5.69
N SER A 482 -2.04 34.59 5.17
CA SER A 482 -1.65 35.98 4.85
C SER A 482 -2.30 36.44 3.55
N VAL A 483 -3.48 37.07 3.64
CA VAL A 483 -4.17 37.67 2.50
C VAL A 483 -3.81 39.15 2.37
N THR A 484 -3.13 39.51 1.27
CA THR A 484 -2.86 40.91 0.88
C THR A 484 -3.84 41.34 -0.21
N SER A 485 -4.37 42.55 -0.14
CA SER A 485 -5.35 43.00 -1.15
C SER A 485 -5.31 44.48 -1.47
N ASP A 486 -5.91 44.86 -2.59
CA ASP A 486 -6.15 46.27 -2.92
C ASP A 486 -7.37 46.86 -2.17
N ARG A 487 -7.59 48.17 -2.37
CA ARG A 487 -8.72 48.91 -1.76
C ARG A 487 -10.10 48.48 -2.28
N HIS A 488 -10.19 47.93 -3.48
CA HIS A 488 -11.47 47.46 -4.04
C HIS A 488 -11.92 46.17 -3.36
N TRP A 489 -10.99 45.27 -3.09
CA TRP A 489 -11.25 44.05 -2.33
C TRP A 489 -11.65 44.36 -0.89
N GLN A 490 -10.95 45.30 -0.23
CA GLN A 490 -11.34 45.77 1.11
C GLN A 490 -12.75 46.38 1.12
N ALA A 491 -13.14 47.11 0.06
CA ALA A 491 -14.52 47.60 -0.10
C ALA A 491 -15.55 46.48 -0.37
N CYS A 492 -15.14 45.33 -0.93
CA CYS A 492 -15.99 44.14 -1.04
C CYS A 492 -16.22 43.50 0.35
N LEU A 493 -15.15 43.29 1.12
CA LEU A 493 -15.24 42.77 2.50
C LEU A 493 -16.08 43.69 3.40
N GLN A 494 -15.92 45.02 3.29
CA GLN A 494 -16.73 45.99 4.03
C GLN A 494 -18.23 45.87 3.67
N ARG A 495 -18.57 45.67 2.38
CA ARG A 495 -19.95 45.46 1.92
C ARG A 495 -20.53 44.14 2.45
N LEU A 496 -19.75 43.07 2.45
CA LEU A 496 -20.13 41.78 3.04
C LEU A 496 -20.47 41.94 4.53
N SER A 497 -19.57 42.56 5.32
CA SER A 497 -19.82 42.80 6.76
C SER A 497 -21.04 43.68 7.01
N THR A 498 -21.27 44.69 6.16
CA THR A 498 -22.47 45.54 6.23
C THR A 498 -23.74 44.75 5.92
N ALA A 499 -23.68 43.84 4.96
CA ALA A 499 -24.79 42.98 4.58
C ALA A 499 -25.14 41.94 5.65
N GLU A 500 -24.14 41.35 6.32
CA GLU A 500 -24.36 40.41 7.43
C GLU A 500 -24.99 41.09 8.65
N ALA A 501 -24.58 42.33 8.95
CA ALA A 501 -25.13 43.13 10.03
C ALA A 501 -26.54 43.72 9.74
N LEU A 502 -27.04 43.60 8.50
CA LEU A 502 -28.34 44.13 8.11
C LEU A 502 -29.47 43.20 8.59
N ASP A 503 -30.41 43.71 9.39
CA ASP A 503 -31.71 43.08 9.66
C ASP A 503 -32.82 43.88 8.96
N PRO A 504 -33.10 43.60 7.68
CA PRO A 504 -34.10 44.35 6.93
C PRO A 504 -35.50 43.84 7.28
N VAL A 505 -36.41 44.78 7.56
CA VAL A 505 -37.85 44.51 7.67
C VAL A 505 -38.53 44.75 6.31
N PRO A 506 -39.63 44.04 5.99
CA PRO A 506 -40.42 44.33 4.79
C PRO A 506 -40.90 45.79 4.78
N PRO A 507 -40.89 46.49 3.62
CA PRO A 507 -41.23 47.91 3.56
C PRO A 507 -42.73 48.14 3.78
N GLU A 508 -43.08 49.20 4.53
CA GLU A 508 -44.47 49.54 4.91
C GLU A 508 -45.43 49.75 3.72
N GLY A 509 -44.90 50.09 2.53
CA GLY A 509 -45.71 50.24 1.31
C GLY A 509 -46.11 48.92 0.64
N LEU A 510 -45.66 47.76 1.14
CA LEU A 510 -45.98 46.46 0.56
C LEU A 510 -47.43 46.08 0.92
N LEU A 511 -48.33 46.11 -0.06
CA LEU A 511 -49.76 45.78 0.12
C LEU A 511 -50.01 44.26 0.16
N ALA A 512 -49.17 43.51 0.87
CA ALA A 512 -49.26 42.06 1.03
C ALA A 512 -48.66 41.60 2.37
N GLU A 513 -49.32 40.65 3.04
CA GLU A 513 -48.78 39.97 4.21
C GLU A 513 -47.82 38.85 3.77
N LEU A 514 -46.54 38.99 4.12
CA LEU A 514 -45.53 37.95 3.89
C LEU A 514 -45.63 36.86 4.96
N ARG A 515 -45.54 35.60 4.54
CA ARG A 515 -45.35 34.46 5.45
C ARG A 515 -43.91 34.45 5.99
N ASP A 516 -43.68 33.82 7.14
CA ASP A 516 -42.36 33.80 7.81
C ASP A 516 -41.20 33.41 6.88
N TYR A 517 -41.36 32.36 6.06
CA TYR A 517 -40.33 31.95 5.09
C TYR A 517 -40.11 32.97 3.95
N GLN A 518 -41.12 33.77 3.61
CA GLN A 518 -41.02 34.84 2.62
C GLN A 518 -40.35 36.09 3.22
N VAL A 519 -40.51 36.33 4.53
CA VAL A 519 -39.74 37.34 5.27
C VAL A 519 -38.26 36.94 5.30
N GLU A 520 -37.94 35.68 5.56
CA GLU A 520 -36.55 35.17 5.47
C GLU A 520 -35.98 35.24 4.04
N GLY A 521 -36.76 34.87 3.03
CA GLY A 521 -36.36 35.02 1.62
C GLY A 521 -36.11 36.48 1.22
N TYR A 522 -36.99 37.40 1.63
CA TYR A 522 -36.78 38.85 1.50
C TYR A 522 -35.51 39.31 2.21
N ARG A 523 -35.29 38.89 3.47
CA ARG A 523 -34.09 39.22 4.26
C ARG A 523 -32.82 38.78 3.55
N TRP A 524 -32.78 37.54 3.09
CA TRP A 524 -31.66 36.97 2.36
C TRP A 524 -31.37 37.75 1.07
N LEU A 525 -32.38 37.96 0.21
CA LEU A 525 -32.22 38.76 -1.01
C LEU A 525 -31.74 40.19 -0.70
N ARG A 526 -32.29 40.82 0.33
CA ARG A 526 -31.95 42.20 0.67
C ARG A 526 -30.53 42.32 1.19
N ARG A 527 -30.03 41.35 1.98
CA ARG A 527 -28.61 41.25 2.38
C ARG A 527 -27.70 41.08 1.16
N LEU A 528 -27.98 40.12 0.27
CA LEU A 528 -27.19 39.92 -0.96
C LEU A 528 -27.14 41.20 -1.83
N SER A 529 -28.25 41.94 -1.92
CA SER A 529 -28.29 43.21 -2.64
C SER A 529 -27.54 44.37 -1.96
N GLU A 530 -27.26 44.30 -0.65
CA GLU A 530 -26.36 45.25 0.04
C GLU A 530 -24.89 44.87 -0.19
N TRP A 531 -24.59 43.57 -0.15
CA TRP A 531 -23.27 43.07 -0.50
C TRP A 531 -22.91 43.44 -1.95
N GLY A 532 -23.88 43.38 -2.86
CA GLY A 532 -23.74 43.75 -4.28
C GLY A 532 -23.51 42.55 -5.21
N VAL A 533 -23.71 41.32 -4.72
CA VAL A 533 -23.63 40.09 -5.50
C VAL A 533 -24.98 39.73 -6.11
N GLY A 534 -24.96 38.90 -7.16
CA GLY A 534 -26.18 38.30 -7.71
C GLY A 534 -26.79 37.24 -6.78
N ALA A 535 -28.08 36.99 -6.94
CA ALA A 535 -28.82 35.97 -6.19
C ALA A 535 -29.63 35.08 -7.14
N CYS A 536 -29.73 33.79 -6.82
CA CYS A 536 -30.62 32.84 -7.49
C CYS A 536 -31.67 32.35 -6.48
N LEU A 537 -32.87 32.94 -6.48
CA LEU A 537 -33.97 32.50 -5.63
C LEU A 537 -34.65 31.27 -6.27
N ALA A 538 -34.17 30.09 -5.89
CA ALA A 538 -34.57 28.80 -6.46
C ALA A 538 -35.67 28.07 -5.66
N ASP A 539 -36.48 28.80 -4.88
CA ASP A 539 -37.65 28.25 -4.16
C ASP A 539 -38.56 27.42 -5.08
N ASP A 540 -39.36 26.52 -4.51
CA ASP A 540 -40.38 25.77 -5.25
C ASP A 540 -41.44 26.66 -5.93
N MET A 541 -42.13 26.07 -6.90
CA MET A 541 -43.26 26.71 -7.58
C MET A 541 -44.42 26.93 -6.60
N GLY A 542 -44.93 28.16 -6.53
CA GLY A 542 -46.04 28.54 -5.64
C GLY A 542 -45.65 29.19 -4.32
N LEU A 543 -44.36 29.20 -3.94
CA LEU A 543 -43.88 29.83 -2.69
C LEU A 543 -43.83 31.38 -2.72
N GLY A 544 -44.33 32.02 -3.78
CA GLY A 544 -44.46 33.47 -3.86
C GLY A 544 -43.15 34.24 -4.10
N LYS A 545 -42.25 33.70 -4.92
CA LYS A 545 -41.01 34.38 -5.36
C LYS A 545 -41.25 35.81 -5.89
N THR A 546 -42.38 36.05 -6.57
CA THR A 546 -42.75 37.38 -7.07
C THR A 546 -42.91 38.40 -5.94
N VAL A 547 -43.68 38.08 -4.90
CA VAL A 547 -43.93 39.03 -3.80
C VAL A 547 -42.68 39.26 -2.95
N GLN A 548 -41.82 38.25 -2.77
CA GLN A 548 -40.49 38.43 -2.17
C GLN A 548 -39.64 39.41 -2.98
N MET A 549 -39.59 39.27 -4.31
CA MET A 549 -38.83 40.16 -5.18
C MET A 549 -39.42 41.59 -5.21
N LEU A 550 -40.75 41.73 -5.25
CA LEU A 550 -41.43 43.02 -5.21
C LEU A 550 -41.14 43.77 -3.89
N ALA A 551 -41.07 43.07 -2.76
CA ALA A 551 -40.64 43.67 -1.49
C ALA A 551 -39.21 44.25 -1.57
N VAL A 552 -38.27 43.55 -2.20
CA VAL A 552 -36.89 44.05 -2.42
C VAL A 552 -36.85 45.23 -3.41
N LEU A 553 -37.67 45.19 -4.47
CA LEU A 553 -37.75 46.29 -5.43
C LEU A 553 -38.35 47.56 -4.79
N LEU A 554 -39.35 47.40 -3.92
CA LEU A 554 -39.99 48.50 -3.20
C LEU A 554 -39.05 49.13 -2.16
N ASP A 555 -38.35 48.33 -1.35
CA ASP A 555 -37.32 48.82 -0.42
C ASP A 555 -36.23 49.63 -1.14
N ARG A 556 -35.85 49.19 -2.35
CA ARG A 556 -34.79 49.81 -3.16
C ARG A 556 -35.27 50.84 -4.19
N ALA A 557 -36.57 51.16 -4.24
CA ALA A 557 -37.16 52.04 -5.26
C ALA A 557 -36.49 53.43 -5.34
N SER A 558 -35.99 53.93 -4.21
CA SER A 558 -35.24 55.20 -4.12
C SER A 558 -33.89 55.19 -4.85
N ARG A 559 -33.33 54.00 -5.17
CA ARG A 559 -32.03 53.87 -5.87
C ARG A 559 -32.15 53.92 -7.40
N GLY A 560 -33.35 54.02 -7.96
CA GLY A 560 -33.59 54.20 -9.40
C GLY A 560 -34.49 53.13 -10.02
N PRO A 561 -34.68 53.16 -11.36
CA PRO A 561 -35.57 52.25 -12.06
C PRO A 561 -35.07 50.81 -12.02
N ALA A 562 -36.00 49.86 -11.84
CA ALA A 562 -35.75 48.43 -11.93
C ALA A 562 -36.27 47.87 -13.26
N LEU A 563 -35.64 46.79 -13.75
CA LEU A 563 -36.09 46.03 -14.91
C LEU A 563 -36.38 44.59 -14.51
N VAL A 564 -37.63 44.15 -14.71
CA VAL A 564 -38.01 42.74 -14.63
C VAL A 564 -38.06 42.16 -16.04
N ILE A 565 -37.36 41.05 -16.26
CA ILE A 565 -37.42 40.28 -17.51
C ILE A 565 -38.13 38.97 -17.20
N ALA A 566 -39.25 38.70 -17.86
CA ALA A 566 -40.06 37.50 -17.64
C ALA A 566 -40.67 37.00 -18.96
N PRO A 567 -41.03 35.71 -19.07
CA PRO A 567 -41.76 35.19 -20.21
C PRO A 567 -43.08 35.94 -20.47
N THR A 568 -43.44 36.12 -21.73
CA THR A 568 -44.64 36.89 -22.14
C THR A 568 -45.93 36.40 -21.47
N SER A 569 -46.03 35.10 -21.21
CA SER A 569 -47.18 34.46 -20.55
C SER A 569 -47.41 34.89 -19.09
N VAL A 570 -46.37 35.38 -18.39
CA VAL A 570 -46.46 35.80 -16.98
C VAL A 570 -46.29 37.31 -16.78
N GLY A 571 -46.02 38.08 -17.84
CA GLY A 571 -45.87 39.54 -17.75
C GLY A 571 -47.11 40.25 -17.18
N PHE A 572 -48.32 39.77 -17.52
CA PHE A 572 -49.57 40.27 -16.94
C PHE A 572 -49.72 39.97 -15.44
N ASN A 573 -49.15 38.87 -14.94
CA ASN A 573 -49.17 38.57 -13.50
C ASN A 573 -48.22 39.49 -12.74
N TRP A 574 -47.00 39.71 -13.26
CA TRP A 574 -46.06 40.70 -12.70
C TRP A 574 -46.66 42.11 -12.64
N LEU A 575 -47.35 42.55 -13.70
CA LEU A 575 -48.01 43.87 -13.74
C LEU A 575 -49.24 43.98 -12.81
N ARG A 576 -49.84 42.86 -12.41
CA ARG A 576 -50.99 42.83 -11.48
C ARG A 576 -50.55 42.70 -10.01
N GLU A 577 -49.39 42.10 -9.77
CA GLU A 577 -48.83 41.91 -8.43
C GLU A 577 -47.97 43.10 -7.97
N ALA A 578 -47.44 43.89 -8.91
CA ALA A 578 -46.74 45.16 -8.68
C ALA A 578 -47.68 46.37 -8.58
#